data_AF-A0A4U0WBS0-F1
#
_entry.id   AF-A0A4U0WBS0-F1
#
_cell.length_a   1.000
_cell.length_b   1.000
_cell.length_c   1.000
_cell.angle_alpha   90.00
_cell.angle_beta   90.00
_cell.angle_gamma   90.00
#
_symmetry.space_group_name_H-M   'P 1'
#
loop_
_entity.id
_entity.type
_entity.pdbx_description
1 polymer ?
#
loop_
_entity_poly.entity_id
_entity_poly.type
_entity_poly.pdbx_seq_one_letter_code
_entity_poly.pdbx_strand_id
1 'polypeptide(L)'
;MSRVPAAKRRRLTPPDSDASLSPLPSQSRPGVGDFYSRASKWSLEQDYEQRPRKLSKKGKENSKLPIKTPEGWIEQALVPAPDAADTDSFLDSETDNQDDQTSVEEQVVQKPRIPAKQQVLEAKEELARLAGLINEDPEEHAGLLRALAKVASSPNTTVKKLALATQLAVYKDIIPGYRLRPLSDTDPTLKLSKEVRKLRDFEQALVGGYQAYVQELAKYAKGSKTGSTPEFASLATVAISCACNLLTSVPHFNFRGD
;
A
#
# COMPACT_ATOMS: atom_id res chain seq x y z
N MET A 1 -76.10 13.57 -5.05
CA MET A 1 -75.76 12.68 -3.92
C MET A 1 -75.11 11.43 -4.47
N SER A 2 -73.82 11.20 -4.20
CA SER A 2 -73.08 10.02 -4.67
C SER A 2 -73.20 8.87 -3.67
N ARG A 3 -73.48 7.65 -4.17
CA ARG A 3 -73.37 6.40 -3.39
C ARG A 3 -72.46 5.41 -4.12
N VAL A 4 -71.52 4.85 -3.39
CA VAL A 4 -70.49 3.91 -3.88
C VAL A 4 -71.09 2.49 -4.03
N PRO A 5 -70.74 1.72 -5.07
CA PRO A 5 -70.92 0.26 -5.10
C PRO A 5 -69.61 -0.49 -4.77
N ALA A 6 -69.76 -1.65 -4.12
CA ALA A 6 -68.67 -2.39 -3.48
C ALA A 6 -67.97 -3.44 -4.38
N ALA A 7 -66.89 -4.02 -3.84
CA ALA A 7 -65.93 -4.89 -4.53
C ALA A 7 -66.46 -6.28 -4.96
N LYS A 8 -65.82 -6.86 -5.99
CA LYS A 8 -65.88 -8.30 -6.31
C LYS A 8 -64.48 -8.93 -6.18
N ARG A 9 -64.38 -10.03 -5.42
CA ARG A 9 -63.13 -10.75 -5.15
C ARG A 9 -62.82 -11.79 -6.23
N ARG A 10 -61.54 -12.15 -6.34
CA ARG A 10 -60.94 -13.08 -7.32
C ARG A 10 -61.56 -14.49 -7.30
N ARG A 11 -61.49 -15.18 -8.45
CA ARG A 11 -61.32 -16.65 -8.49
C ARG A 11 -59.95 -17.01 -9.09
N LEU A 12 -59.52 -18.24 -8.83
CA LEU A 12 -58.14 -18.71 -8.86
C LEU A 12 -57.93 -19.78 -9.95
N THR A 13 -56.69 -19.83 -10.47
CA THR A 13 -56.00 -21.02 -11.06
C THR A 13 -56.48 -21.57 -12.42
N PRO A 14 -55.60 -22.29 -13.17
CA PRO A 14 -55.53 -22.21 -14.65
C PRO A 14 -55.94 -23.51 -15.39
N PRO A 15 -55.99 -23.49 -16.74
CA PRO A 15 -55.99 -24.69 -17.56
C PRO A 15 -54.55 -25.12 -17.96
N ASP A 16 -54.24 -26.41 -17.77
CA ASP A 16 -53.12 -27.08 -18.44
C ASP A 16 -53.54 -27.57 -19.83
N SER A 17 -52.58 -27.63 -20.77
CA SER A 17 -52.71 -28.45 -21.98
C SER A 17 -51.32 -28.83 -22.52
N ASP A 18 -51.03 -30.14 -22.51
CA ASP A 18 -49.78 -30.77 -22.92
C ASP A 18 -49.90 -31.33 -24.36
N ALA A 19 -48.86 -31.16 -25.19
CA ALA A 19 -48.71 -31.79 -26.51
C ALA A 19 -47.27 -31.69 -27.08
N SER A 20 -46.55 -32.79 -26.93
CA SER A 20 -45.32 -33.27 -27.64
C SER A 20 -45.15 -32.86 -29.13
N LEU A 21 -43.98 -32.79 -29.78
CA LEU A 21 -42.69 -33.56 -29.82
C LEU A 21 -41.53 -32.63 -30.35
N SER A 22 -40.20 -32.87 -30.28
CA SER A 22 -39.36 -33.79 -29.46
C SER A 22 -37.93 -33.21 -29.16
N PRO A 23 -36.75 -33.69 -29.65
CA PRO A 23 -35.71 -34.06 -28.68
C PRO A 23 -34.34 -33.35 -28.79
N LEU A 24 -33.85 -32.78 -27.68
CA LEU A 24 -32.45 -32.38 -27.45
C LEU A 24 -32.14 -32.44 -25.92
N PRO A 25 -30.87 -32.41 -25.47
CA PRO A 25 -30.40 -33.32 -24.42
C PRO A 25 -30.79 -32.97 -22.98
N SER A 26 -30.66 -33.98 -22.12
CA SER A 26 -31.02 -33.96 -20.71
C SER A 26 -30.36 -32.84 -19.91
N GLN A 27 -31.13 -31.81 -19.59
CA GLN A 27 -30.97 -31.05 -18.35
C GLN A 27 -32.33 -31.01 -17.65
N SER A 28 -32.40 -31.61 -16.47
CA SER A 28 -33.61 -31.62 -15.65
C SER A 28 -33.97 -30.19 -15.26
N ARG A 29 -35.01 -29.63 -15.89
CA ARG A 29 -35.65 -28.41 -15.38
C ARG A 29 -36.29 -28.77 -14.03
N PRO A 30 -35.88 -28.17 -12.91
CA PRO A 30 -36.53 -28.42 -11.63
C PRO A 30 -37.99 -27.96 -11.75
N GLY A 31 -38.93 -28.85 -11.41
CA GLY A 31 -40.35 -28.52 -11.41
C GLY A 31 -40.66 -27.42 -10.40
N VAL A 32 -41.82 -26.77 -10.55
CA VAL A 32 -42.23 -25.66 -9.65
C VAL A 32 -42.22 -26.09 -8.17
N GLY A 33 -42.55 -27.35 -7.87
CA GLY A 33 -42.43 -27.91 -6.51
C GLY A 33 -41.00 -27.99 -5.97
N ASP A 34 -40.00 -28.20 -6.83
CA ASP A 34 -38.57 -28.24 -6.48
C ASP A 34 -38.00 -26.85 -6.18
N PHE A 35 -38.61 -25.81 -6.77
CA PHE A 35 -38.33 -24.41 -6.44
C PHE A 35 -38.89 -24.07 -5.05
N TYR A 36 -40.15 -24.43 -4.75
CA TYR A 36 -40.73 -24.20 -3.42
C TYR A 36 -40.07 -25.05 -2.32
N SER A 37 -39.63 -26.27 -2.61
CA SER A 37 -38.91 -27.12 -1.64
C SER A 37 -37.49 -26.66 -1.34
N ARG A 38 -36.82 -25.98 -2.29
CA ARG A 38 -35.56 -25.26 -2.03
C ARG A 38 -35.79 -23.94 -1.30
N ALA A 39 -36.81 -23.17 -1.68
CA ALA A 39 -37.12 -21.88 -1.04
C ALA A 39 -37.58 -22.02 0.42
N SER A 40 -38.17 -23.16 0.80
CA SER A 40 -38.54 -23.46 2.20
C SER A 40 -37.36 -23.89 3.08
N LYS A 41 -36.16 -24.11 2.50
CA LYS A 41 -34.92 -24.35 3.24
C LYS A 41 -34.18 -23.03 3.41
N TRP A 42 -34.25 -22.50 4.63
CA TRP A 42 -33.64 -21.24 5.05
C TRP A 42 -32.12 -21.14 4.79
N SER A 43 -31.42 -22.28 4.67
CA SER A 43 -29.98 -22.36 4.37
C SER A 43 -29.61 -22.23 2.88
N LEU A 44 -30.51 -21.80 1.98
CA LEU A 44 -30.21 -21.68 0.55
C LEU A 44 -28.99 -20.78 0.24
N GLU A 45 -28.76 -19.76 1.07
CA GLU A 45 -27.60 -18.85 0.99
C GLU A 45 -26.32 -19.53 1.49
N GLN A 46 -26.39 -20.27 2.59
CA GLN A 46 -25.26 -21.05 3.13
C GLN A 46 -24.83 -22.19 2.18
N ASP A 47 -25.79 -22.88 1.55
CA ASP A 47 -25.54 -23.90 0.52
C ASP A 47 -24.87 -23.31 -0.74
N TYR A 48 -25.01 -21.99 -0.95
CA TYR A 48 -24.36 -21.25 -2.04
C TYR A 48 -22.95 -20.80 -1.64
N GLU A 49 -22.76 -20.31 -0.41
CA GLU A 49 -21.46 -19.92 0.16
C GLU A 49 -20.49 -21.11 0.28
N GLN A 50 -20.99 -22.26 0.76
CA GLN A 50 -20.17 -23.46 0.96
C GLN A 50 -19.84 -24.22 -0.33
N ARG A 51 -20.35 -23.76 -1.49
CA ARG A 51 -20.18 -24.47 -2.75
C ARG A 51 -18.80 -24.18 -3.34
N PRO A 52 -17.90 -25.18 -3.47
CA PRO A 52 -16.57 -24.95 -4.03
C PRO A 52 -16.70 -24.46 -5.47
N ARG A 53 -16.13 -23.29 -5.76
CA ARG A 53 -16.15 -22.71 -7.10
C ARG A 53 -15.43 -23.68 -8.04
N LYS A 54 -16.18 -24.29 -8.97
CA LYS A 54 -15.60 -25.10 -10.04
C LYS A 54 -14.83 -24.20 -11.00
N LEU A 55 -13.57 -23.92 -10.67
CA LEU A 55 -12.61 -23.34 -11.61
C LEU A 55 -12.23 -24.41 -12.65
N SER A 56 -13.17 -24.71 -13.55
CA SER A 56 -12.93 -25.64 -14.66
C SER A 56 -11.89 -25.01 -15.58
N LYS A 57 -10.66 -25.49 -15.48
CA LYS A 57 -9.51 -25.13 -16.32
C LYS A 57 -9.74 -25.64 -17.75
N LYS A 58 -10.70 -25.04 -18.45
CA LYS A 58 -11.15 -25.39 -19.81
C LYS A 58 -11.20 -24.13 -20.65
N GLY A 59 -10.09 -23.85 -21.35
CA GLY A 59 -9.97 -22.79 -22.35
C GLY A 59 -9.97 -21.37 -21.78
N LYS A 60 -8.87 -20.62 -21.98
CA LYS A 60 -8.94 -19.15 -21.98
C LYS A 60 -9.62 -18.72 -23.29
N GLU A 61 -10.95 -18.85 -23.36
CA GLU A 61 -11.74 -18.26 -24.44
C GLU A 61 -11.90 -16.75 -24.21
N ASN A 62 -11.88 -15.97 -25.29
CA ASN A 62 -11.62 -14.53 -25.23
C ASN A 62 -12.76 -13.74 -24.56
N SER A 63 -12.64 -13.50 -23.25
CA SER A 63 -13.61 -12.75 -22.42
C SER A 63 -13.60 -11.22 -22.65
N LYS A 64 -13.24 -10.77 -23.85
CA LYS A 64 -13.22 -9.35 -24.24
C LYS A 64 -14.20 -9.11 -25.39
N LEU A 65 -15.09 -8.14 -25.20
CA LEU A 65 -16.06 -7.73 -26.22
C LEU A 65 -15.32 -7.12 -27.43
N PRO A 66 -15.75 -7.38 -28.67
CA PRO A 66 -15.21 -6.71 -29.86
C PRO A 66 -15.36 -5.19 -29.77
N ILE A 67 -14.32 -4.46 -30.17
CA ILE A 67 -14.30 -3.00 -30.15
C ILE A 67 -14.58 -2.49 -31.57
N LYS A 68 -15.48 -1.51 -31.70
CA LYS A 68 -15.71 -0.79 -32.97
C LYS A 68 -14.67 0.30 -33.14
N THR A 69 -13.97 0.25 -34.27
CA THR A 69 -13.09 1.32 -34.79
C THR A 69 -13.74 1.90 -36.05
N PRO A 70 -13.35 3.09 -36.55
CA PRO A 70 -14.00 3.69 -37.72
C PRO A 70 -13.96 2.82 -39.00
N GLU A 71 -13.00 1.89 -39.10
CA GLU A 71 -12.84 0.96 -40.24
C GLU A 71 -13.54 -0.40 -40.03
N GLY A 72 -14.15 -0.67 -38.86
CA GLY A 72 -14.91 -1.91 -38.62
C GLY A 72 -14.83 -2.48 -37.20
N TRP A 73 -15.34 -3.71 -37.07
CA TRP A 73 -15.32 -4.48 -35.82
C TRP A 73 -14.07 -5.36 -35.83
N ILE A 74 -13.26 -5.29 -34.76
CA ILE A 74 -12.01 -6.05 -34.66
C ILE A 74 -12.08 -6.96 -33.43
N GLU A 75 -11.82 -8.26 -33.64
CA GLU A 75 -11.64 -9.24 -32.57
C GLU A 75 -10.20 -9.18 -32.03
N GLN A 76 -10.03 -9.16 -30.70
CA GLN A 76 -8.71 -9.12 -30.09
C GLN A 76 -8.09 -10.52 -29.99
N ALA A 77 -6.94 -10.73 -30.63
CA ALA A 77 -6.18 -11.97 -30.54
C ALA A 77 -5.43 -12.11 -29.20
N LEU A 78 -5.24 -13.35 -28.76
CA LEU A 78 -4.59 -13.70 -27.49
C LEU A 78 -3.07 -13.54 -27.56
N VAL A 79 -2.49 -12.75 -26.65
CA VAL A 79 -1.06 -12.79 -26.33
C VAL A 79 -0.88 -13.65 -25.07
N PRO A 80 -0.11 -14.75 -25.11
CA PRO A 80 0.14 -15.57 -23.91
C PRO A 80 1.19 -14.91 -23.01
N ALA A 81 0.80 -14.61 -21.78
CA ALA A 81 1.71 -14.25 -20.68
C ALA A 81 2.08 -15.51 -19.87
N PRO A 82 3.31 -15.60 -19.31
CA PRO A 82 3.77 -16.78 -18.57
C PRO A 82 3.02 -16.95 -17.25
N ASP A 83 2.98 -18.20 -16.76
CA ASP A 83 2.24 -18.58 -15.56
C ASP A 83 2.85 -17.99 -14.28
N ALA A 84 2.07 -17.18 -13.57
CA ALA A 84 2.31 -16.84 -12.17
C ALA A 84 1.30 -17.61 -11.32
N ALA A 85 1.79 -18.38 -10.34
CA ALA A 85 0.93 -19.03 -9.35
C ALA A 85 0.60 -18.02 -8.24
N ASP A 86 -0.65 -17.99 -7.79
CA ASP A 86 -1.10 -17.10 -6.72
C ASP A 86 -0.40 -17.41 -5.40
N THR A 87 0.34 -16.43 -4.86
CA THR A 87 0.84 -16.43 -3.48
C THR A 87 -0.07 -15.59 -2.59
N ASP A 88 -0.99 -16.26 -1.88
CA ASP A 88 -1.74 -15.67 -0.77
C ASP A 88 -1.66 -16.62 0.44
N SER A 89 -0.74 -16.32 1.36
CA SER A 89 -0.57 -17.04 2.63
C SER A 89 -0.64 -16.06 3.79
N PHE A 90 -1.86 -15.78 4.25
CA PHE A 90 -2.16 -14.92 5.38
C PHE A 90 -2.36 -15.78 6.66
N LEU A 91 -1.42 -15.64 7.61
CA LEU A 91 -1.30 -16.30 8.93
C LEU A 91 -1.05 -17.83 8.97
N ASP A 92 0.11 -18.24 9.50
CA ASP A 92 0.22 -18.89 10.83
C ASP A 92 1.67 -18.79 11.40
N SER A 93 1.91 -19.31 12.61
CA SER A 93 2.96 -18.90 13.57
C SER A 93 4.21 -19.81 13.68
N GLU A 94 5.37 -19.15 13.86
CA GLU A 94 6.61 -19.52 14.60
C GLU A 94 7.33 -20.90 14.50
N THR A 95 8.68 -20.83 14.59
CA THR A 95 9.68 -21.93 14.79
C THR A 95 10.03 -22.72 13.51
N ASP A 96 11.29 -23.00 13.13
CA ASP A 96 12.59 -22.99 13.85
C ASP A 96 13.77 -22.51 12.96
N ASN A 97 14.97 -22.35 13.53
CA ASN A 97 16.19 -21.97 12.83
C ASN A 97 16.88 -23.15 12.13
N GLN A 98 17.31 -22.97 10.87
CA GLN A 98 18.56 -23.55 10.36
C GLN A 98 19.05 -22.81 9.11
N ASP A 99 20.36 -22.59 9.02
CA ASP A 99 21.03 -21.92 7.92
C ASP A 99 20.97 -22.72 6.61
N ASP A 100 20.81 -22.04 5.47
CA ASP A 100 21.68 -22.34 4.32
C ASP A 100 21.74 -21.19 3.29
N GLN A 101 22.90 -21.03 2.66
CA GLN A 101 23.19 -19.92 1.76
C GLN A 101 22.73 -20.22 0.32
N THR A 102 21.89 -19.36 -0.26
CA THR A 102 21.89 -19.15 -1.71
C THR A 102 21.76 -17.66 -2.06
N SER A 103 22.79 -17.13 -2.71
CA SER A 103 22.83 -15.76 -3.22
C SER A 103 21.90 -15.61 -4.42
N VAL A 104 20.72 -15.03 -4.20
CA VAL A 104 19.85 -14.59 -5.30
C VAL A 104 20.17 -13.13 -5.59
N GLU A 105 20.75 -12.87 -6.77
CA GLU A 105 20.98 -11.50 -7.25
C GLU A 105 19.63 -10.81 -7.47
N GLU A 106 19.26 -9.93 -6.55
CA GLU A 106 18.03 -9.16 -6.62
C GLU A 106 18.11 -8.20 -7.82
N GLN A 107 17.52 -8.62 -8.94
CA GLN A 107 17.51 -7.84 -10.18
C GLN A 107 16.79 -6.52 -9.95
N VAL A 108 17.58 -5.45 -9.78
CA VAL A 108 17.08 -4.09 -9.61
C VAL A 108 16.25 -3.71 -10.83
N VAL A 109 14.93 -3.79 -10.68
CA VAL A 109 13.95 -3.37 -11.70
C VAL A 109 14.22 -1.91 -12.02
N GLN A 110 14.83 -1.67 -13.19
CA GLN A 110 15.16 -0.33 -13.63
C GLN A 110 13.86 0.43 -13.88
N LYS A 111 13.49 1.31 -12.94
CA LYS A 111 12.41 2.28 -13.14
C LYS A 111 12.62 3.00 -14.48
N PRO A 112 11.55 3.27 -15.24
CA PRO A 112 11.66 3.82 -16.59
C PRO A 112 12.50 5.10 -16.59
N ARG A 113 13.31 5.29 -17.65
CA ARG A 113 14.25 6.42 -17.79
C ARG A 113 13.52 7.75 -18.07
N ILE A 114 12.74 8.21 -17.10
CA ILE A 114 12.28 9.59 -16.98
C ILE A 114 13.54 10.50 -17.03
N PRO A 115 13.55 11.62 -17.77
CA PRO A 115 14.73 12.48 -17.83
C PRO A 115 15.11 12.98 -16.44
N ALA A 116 16.40 12.98 -16.10
CA ALA A 116 16.89 13.30 -14.75
C ALA A 116 16.38 14.64 -14.18
N LYS A 117 16.14 15.64 -15.06
CA LYS A 117 15.52 16.92 -14.68
C LYS A 117 14.09 16.76 -14.14
N GLN A 118 13.28 15.90 -14.77
CA GLN A 118 11.90 15.64 -14.35
C GLN A 118 11.86 14.81 -13.07
N GLN A 119 12.76 13.83 -12.89
CA GLN A 119 12.90 13.11 -11.62
C GLN A 119 13.23 14.06 -10.44
N VAL A 120 14.04 15.11 -10.68
CA VAL A 120 14.34 16.13 -9.66
C VAL A 120 13.15 17.06 -9.40
N LEU A 121 12.27 17.31 -10.38
CA LEU A 121 11.04 18.10 -10.17
C LEU A 121 10.00 17.29 -9.39
N GLU A 122 9.74 16.05 -9.80
CA GLU A 122 8.86 15.11 -9.11
C GLU A 122 9.30 14.90 -7.66
N ALA A 123 10.59 14.64 -7.41
CA ALA A 123 11.11 14.51 -6.06
C ALA A 123 11.00 15.82 -5.25
N LYS A 124 11.08 17.01 -5.86
CA LYS A 124 10.83 18.28 -5.16
C LYS A 124 9.37 18.42 -4.74
N GLU A 125 8.43 18.04 -5.60
CA GLU A 125 7.00 18.03 -5.26
C GLU A 125 6.69 17.03 -4.16
N GLU A 126 7.25 15.81 -4.23
CA GLU A 126 7.10 14.79 -3.18
C GLU A 126 7.67 15.27 -1.84
N LEU A 127 8.91 15.79 -1.83
CA LEU A 127 9.54 16.33 -0.62
C LEU A 127 8.75 17.51 -0.05
N ALA A 128 8.21 18.40 -0.89
CA ALA A 128 7.38 19.52 -0.44
C ALA A 128 6.04 19.07 0.16
N ARG A 129 5.35 18.09 -0.47
CA ARG A 129 4.11 17.49 0.07
C ARG A 129 4.36 16.81 1.42
N LEU A 130 5.43 16.01 1.52
CA LEU A 130 5.80 15.31 2.75
C LEU A 130 6.18 16.29 3.87
N ALA A 131 7.00 17.31 3.57
CA ALA A 131 7.41 18.32 4.55
C ALA A 131 6.23 19.18 5.03
N GLY A 132 5.31 19.55 4.12
CA GLY A 132 4.09 20.27 4.47
C GLY A 132 3.24 19.51 5.48
N LEU A 133 2.87 18.26 5.15
CA LEU A 133 2.06 17.41 6.02
C LEU A 133 2.69 17.20 7.41
N ILE A 134 4.01 16.96 7.48
CA ILE A 134 4.71 16.77 8.77
C ILE A 134 4.70 18.05 9.62
N ASN A 135 4.72 19.23 8.98
CA ASN A 135 4.73 20.52 9.67
C ASN A 135 3.32 21.03 10.02
N GLU A 136 2.27 20.52 9.36
CA GLU A 136 0.87 20.74 9.72
C GLU A 136 0.50 19.94 10.97
N ASP A 137 0.61 18.61 10.92
CA ASP A 137 0.23 17.70 12.02
C ASP A 137 1.31 16.62 12.28
N PRO A 138 2.37 16.93 13.05
CA PRO A 138 3.50 16.01 13.26
C PRO A 138 3.10 14.70 13.97
N GLU A 139 2.11 14.75 14.88
CA GLU A 139 1.66 13.59 15.65
C GLU A 139 0.97 12.52 14.78
N GLU A 140 0.18 12.93 13.78
CA GLU A 140 -0.49 11.98 12.87
C GLU A 140 0.45 11.50 11.76
N HIS A 141 1.43 12.33 11.39
CA HIS A 141 2.32 12.10 10.25
C HIS A 141 3.72 11.59 10.61
N ALA A 142 3.91 11.07 11.83
CA ALA A 142 5.13 10.42 12.32
C ALA A 142 5.75 9.39 11.33
N GLY A 143 4.91 8.65 10.59
CA GLY A 143 5.35 7.69 9.57
C GLY A 143 6.00 8.32 8.33
N LEU A 144 5.68 9.58 7.99
CA LEU A 144 6.20 10.28 6.82
C LEU A 144 7.68 10.65 6.97
N LEU A 145 8.20 10.77 8.19
CA LEU A 145 9.64 10.93 8.45
C LEU A 145 10.47 9.77 7.85
N ARG A 146 9.93 8.53 7.92
CA ARG A 146 10.53 7.36 7.28
C ARG A 146 10.38 7.38 5.76
N ALA A 147 9.33 8.02 5.22
CA ALA A 147 9.18 8.21 3.78
C ALA A 147 10.21 9.22 3.23
N LEU A 148 10.45 10.34 3.93
CA LEU A 148 11.53 11.28 3.59
C LEU A 148 12.91 10.59 3.55
N ALA A 149 13.21 9.72 4.51
CA ALA A 149 14.46 8.94 4.51
C ALA A 149 14.58 7.96 3.31
N LYS A 150 13.47 7.40 2.84
CA LYS A 150 13.45 6.58 1.60
C LYS A 150 13.76 7.43 0.36
N VAL A 151 13.29 8.67 0.29
CA VAL A 151 13.65 9.61 -0.80
C VAL A 151 15.13 9.99 -0.74
N ALA A 152 15.69 10.18 0.46
CA ALA A 152 17.13 10.41 0.67
C ALA A 152 18.00 9.22 0.20
N SER A 153 17.46 8.01 0.17
CA SER A 153 18.17 6.82 -0.33
C SER A 153 18.24 6.71 -1.86
N SER A 154 17.55 7.58 -2.61
CA SER A 154 17.45 7.54 -4.08
C SER A 154 18.81 7.62 -4.81
N PRO A 155 18.97 7.03 -6.01
CA PRO A 155 20.27 6.99 -6.70
C PRO A 155 20.77 8.36 -7.16
N ASN A 156 19.88 9.34 -7.39
CA ASN A 156 20.25 10.66 -7.88
C ASN A 156 20.87 11.54 -6.78
N THR A 157 22.13 11.94 -6.96
CA THR A 157 22.89 12.75 -5.99
C THR A 157 22.25 14.10 -5.70
N THR A 158 21.61 14.73 -6.70
CA THR A 158 20.83 15.97 -6.53
C THR A 158 19.60 15.75 -5.64
N VAL A 159 18.90 14.63 -5.79
CA VAL A 159 17.73 14.30 -4.96
C VAL A 159 18.18 14.00 -3.53
N LYS A 160 19.29 13.25 -3.34
CA LYS A 160 19.91 13.05 -2.03
C LYS A 160 20.20 14.39 -1.32
N LYS A 161 20.88 15.33 -1.98
CA LYS A 161 21.20 16.66 -1.44
C LYS A 161 19.94 17.44 -1.02
N LEU A 162 18.90 17.41 -1.85
CA LEU A 162 17.62 18.07 -1.54
C LEU A 162 16.91 17.40 -0.36
N ALA A 163 16.84 16.07 -0.33
CA ALA A 163 16.24 15.31 0.75
C ALA A 163 16.93 15.59 2.10
N LEU A 164 18.27 15.54 2.15
CA LEU A 164 19.05 15.86 3.35
C LEU A 164 18.78 17.28 3.86
N ALA A 165 18.64 18.27 2.96
CA ALA A 165 18.32 19.65 3.33
C ALA A 165 16.86 19.80 3.83
N THR A 166 15.90 19.11 3.21
CA THR A 166 14.50 19.13 3.67
C THR A 166 14.30 18.43 5.02
N GLN A 167 15.00 17.32 5.26
CA GLN A 167 15.01 16.63 6.56
C GLN A 167 15.55 17.56 7.66
N LEU A 168 16.62 18.30 7.39
CA LEU A 168 17.14 19.30 8.33
C LEU A 168 16.09 20.37 8.69
N ALA A 169 15.39 20.91 7.70
CA ALA A 169 14.37 21.92 7.95
C ALA A 169 13.24 21.34 8.83
N VAL A 170 12.66 20.22 8.40
CA VAL A 170 11.61 19.51 9.13
C VAL A 170 12.04 19.18 10.57
N TYR A 171 13.24 18.66 10.79
CA TYR A 171 13.72 18.37 12.15
C TYR A 171 13.88 19.63 13.01
N LYS A 172 14.32 20.75 12.45
CA LYS A 172 14.43 22.00 13.22
C LYS A 172 13.08 22.54 13.67
N ASP A 173 12.03 22.31 12.88
CA ASP A 173 10.69 22.83 13.16
C ASP A 173 9.91 21.92 14.13
N ILE A 174 10.08 20.60 14.05
CA ILE A 174 9.36 19.62 14.91
C ILE A 174 10.08 19.23 16.21
N ILE A 175 11.37 19.54 16.37
CA ILE A 175 12.10 19.12 17.58
C ILE A 175 11.68 19.97 18.80
N PRO A 176 11.25 19.33 19.90
CA PRO A 176 10.93 20.05 21.14
C PRO A 176 12.16 20.68 21.82
N GLY A 177 11.89 21.65 22.70
CA GLY A 177 12.91 22.28 23.57
C GLY A 177 13.51 21.38 24.66
N TYR A 178 13.16 20.09 24.71
CA TYR A 178 13.57 19.14 25.74
C TYR A 178 14.15 17.85 25.14
N ARG A 179 14.71 16.99 26.01
CA ARG A 179 15.27 15.69 25.63
C ARG A 179 14.25 14.58 25.76
N LEU A 180 14.03 13.86 24.68
CA LEU A 180 13.12 12.72 24.61
C LEU A 180 13.80 11.49 25.24
N ARG A 181 13.11 10.78 26.14
CA ARG A 181 13.67 9.57 26.75
C ARG A 181 13.54 8.39 25.76
N PRO A 182 14.61 7.66 25.44
CA PRO A 182 14.48 6.39 24.72
C PRO A 182 13.62 5.43 25.54
N LEU A 183 12.62 4.81 24.91
CA LEU A 183 11.68 3.92 25.59
C LEU A 183 12.29 2.54 25.81
N SER A 184 13.15 2.46 26.83
CA SER A 184 13.45 1.23 27.56
C SER A 184 12.36 0.99 28.60
N ASP A 185 11.68 -0.15 28.45
CA ASP A 185 11.07 -0.98 29.50
C ASP A 185 10.03 -0.36 30.45
N THR A 186 9.53 0.85 30.18
CA THR A 186 8.35 1.40 30.87
C THR A 186 7.05 0.93 30.22
N ASP A 187 6.83 -0.39 30.35
CA ASP A 187 5.57 -1.12 30.20
C ASP A 187 4.76 -0.86 28.91
N PRO A 188 4.93 -1.69 27.84
CA PRO A 188 3.94 -1.77 26.76
C PRO A 188 2.55 -2.24 27.24
N THR A 189 2.44 -2.67 28.50
CA THR A 189 1.24 -3.13 29.20
C THR A 189 0.42 -1.98 29.84
N LEU A 190 0.99 -0.77 29.98
CA LEU A 190 0.27 0.37 30.54
C LEU A 190 -0.85 0.84 29.58
N LYS A 191 -2.09 0.84 30.07
CA LYS A 191 -3.28 1.31 29.35
C LYS A 191 -3.29 2.83 29.26
N LEU A 192 -2.53 3.37 28.31
CA LEU A 192 -2.50 4.80 27.98
C LEU A 192 -3.80 5.25 27.30
N SER A 193 -4.15 6.53 27.48
CA SER A 193 -5.15 7.19 26.63
C SER A 193 -4.67 7.21 25.17
N LYS A 194 -5.62 7.35 24.22
CA LYS A 194 -5.33 7.40 22.79
C LYS A 194 -4.36 8.54 22.43
N GLU A 195 -4.55 9.71 23.05
CA GLU A 195 -3.70 10.90 22.86
C GLU A 195 -2.26 10.65 23.36
N VAL A 196 -2.10 10.14 24.58
CA VAL A 196 -0.78 9.82 25.16
C VAL A 196 -0.07 8.72 24.35
N ARG A 197 -0.81 7.81 23.71
CA ARG A 197 -0.24 6.85 22.76
C ARG A 197 0.26 7.54 21.49
N LYS A 198 -0.57 8.35 20.81
CA LYS A 198 -0.15 9.10 19.60
C LYS A 198 1.12 9.91 19.84
N LEU A 199 1.17 10.66 20.94
CA LEU A 199 2.32 11.48 21.31
C LEU A 199 3.58 10.60 21.50
N ARG A 200 3.48 9.47 22.22
CA ARG A 200 4.63 8.55 22.38
C ARG A 200 5.08 7.90 21.06
N ASP A 201 4.14 7.50 20.21
CA ASP A 201 4.44 6.89 18.91
C ASP A 201 5.17 7.91 18.00
N PHE A 202 4.76 9.19 18.04
CA PHE A 202 5.45 10.30 17.41
C PHE A 202 6.85 10.53 18.00
N GLU A 203 6.98 10.65 19.33
CA GLU A 203 8.26 10.83 20.01
C GLU A 203 9.26 9.70 19.66
N GLN A 204 8.80 8.44 19.63
CA GLN A 204 9.62 7.30 19.19
C GLN A 204 10.06 7.44 17.73
N ALA A 205 9.13 7.76 16.82
CA ALA A 205 9.42 7.92 15.40
C ALA A 205 10.39 9.07 15.13
N LEU A 206 10.25 10.18 15.87
CA LEU A 206 11.13 11.34 15.81
C LEU A 206 12.54 11.00 16.28
N VAL A 207 12.69 10.37 17.46
CA VAL A 207 14.00 9.96 18.00
C VAL A 207 14.70 8.97 17.08
N GLY A 208 13.99 7.92 16.62
CA GLY A 208 14.56 6.91 15.73
C GLY A 208 14.90 7.45 14.32
N GLY A 209 14.04 8.32 13.77
CA GLY A 209 14.27 8.98 12.48
C GLY A 209 15.47 9.93 12.53
N TYR A 210 15.58 10.72 13.60
CA TYR A 210 16.70 11.63 13.81
C TYR A 210 18.01 10.86 14.02
N GLN A 211 18.02 9.76 14.80
CA GLN A 211 19.19 8.91 14.96
C GLN A 211 19.69 8.36 13.62
N ALA A 212 18.78 7.82 12.80
CA ALA A 212 19.11 7.32 11.47
C ALA A 212 19.67 8.42 10.56
N TYR A 213 19.10 9.64 10.62
CA TYR A 213 19.56 10.80 9.86
C TYR A 213 20.97 11.26 10.28
N VAL A 214 21.25 11.40 11.58
CA VAL A 214 22.60 11.75 12.08
C VAL A 214 23.64 10.70 11.65
N GLN A 215 23.29 9.40 11.76
CA GLN A 215 24.16 8.33 11.26
C GLN A 215 24.36 8.40 9.73
N GLU A 216 23.37 8.80 8.95
CA GLU A 216 23.49 8.99 7.50
C GLU A 216 24.43 10.16 7.16
N LEU A 217 24.26 11.32 7.83
CA LEU A 217 25.17 12.45 7.72
C LEU A 217 26.61 12.05 8.08
N ALA A 218 26.80 11.31 9.17
CA ALA A 218 28.11 10.82 9.60
C ALA A 218 28.75 9.86 8.58
N LYS A 219 27.96 8.99 7.94
CA LYS A 219 28.43 8.11 6.84
C LYS A 219 28.90 8.93 5.64
N TYR A 220 28.13 9.92 5.20
CA TYR A 220 28.52 10.78 4.08
C TYR A 220 29.76 11.64 4.40
N ALA A 221 29.86 12.20 5.60
CA ALA A 221 31.03 12.95 6.03
C ALA A 221 32.30 12.07 6.09
N LYS A 222 32.22 10.88 6.72
CA LYS A 222 33.37 9.94 6.87
C LYS A 222 33.78 9.28 5.54
N GLY A 223 32.87 9.19 4.56
CA GLY A 223 33.14 8.64 3.23
C GLY A 223 33.96 9.55 2.30
N SER A 224 34.15 10.82 2.66
CA SER A 224 34.89 11.81 1.86
C SER A 224 36.42 11.65 1.97
N LYS A 225 36.94 10.46 1.63
CA LYS A 225 38.39 10.19 1.57
C LYS A 225 38.97 10.59 0.21
N THR A 226 40.27 10.88 0.18
CA THR A 226 41.06 11.06 -1.05
C THR A 226 40.80 9.90 -2.02
N GLY A 227 40.24 10.21 -3.19
CA GLY A 227 39.81 9.22 -4.20
C GLY A 227 38.30 9.09 -4.39
N SER A 228 37.47 9.74 -3.57
CA SER A 228 36.00 9.75 -3.76
C SER A 228 35.57 10.57 -4.98
N THR A 229 34.39 10.24 -5.55
CA THR A 229 33.87 10.94 -6.74
C THR A 229 33.51 12.40 -6.43
N PRO A 230 33.58 13.34 -7.39
CA PRO A 230 33.24 14.75 -7.16
C PRO A 230 31.79 14.94 -6.71
N GLU A 231 30.89 14.07 -7.20
CA GLU A 231 29.50 13.99 -6.73
C GLU A 231 29.39 13.63 -5.25
N PHE A 232 30.18 12.66 -4.78
CA PHE A 232 30.19 12.28 -3.36
C PHE A 232 30.80 13.38 -2.49
N ALA A 233 31.92 13.99 -2.92
CA ALA A 233 32.52 15.12 -2.19
C ALA A 233 31.54 16.28 -2.03
N SER A 234 30.78 16.61 -3.09
CA SER A 234 29.74 17.65 -3.03
C SER A 234 28.47 17.24 -2.25
N LEU A 235 28.27 15.95 -1.98
CA LEU A 235 27.25 15.46 -1.04
C LEU A 235 27.77 15.56 0.40
N ALA A 236 29.01 15.15 0.65
CA ALA A 236 29.65 15.25 1.96
C ALA A 236 29.72 16.68 2.49
N THR A 237 30.01 17.68 1.64
CA THR A 237 29.98 19.10 2.04
C THR A 237 28.58 19.57 2.45
N VAL A 238 27.53 19.13 1.76
CA VAL A 238 26.13 19.39 2.15
C VAL A 238 25.80 18.69 3.47
N ALA A 239 26.22 17.44 3.65
CA ALA A 239 25.99 16.68 4.88
C ALA A 239 26.68 17.33 6.10
N ILE A 240 27.94 17.78 5.95
CA ILE A 240 28.68 18.51 6.98
C ILE A 240 27.98 19.84 7.30
N SER A 241 27.55 20.60 6.29
CA SER A 241 26.78 21.83 6.48
C SER A 241 25.47 21.58 7.24
N CYS A 242 24.77 20.47 6.93
CA CYS A 242 23.56 20.08 7.65
C CYS A 242 23.85 19.75 9.13
N ALA A 243 24.91 18.98 9.40
CA ALA A 243 25.32 18.66 10.76
C ALA A 243 25.70 19.91 11.58
N CYS A 244 26.49 20.83 11.01
CA CYS A 244 26.85 22.10 11.65
C CYS A 244 25.63 22.98 11.96
N ASN A 245 24.67 23.04 11.05
CA ASN A 245 23.41 23.77 11.25
C ASN A 245 22.57 23.15 12.37
N LEU A 246 22.44 21.81 12.43
CA LEU A 246 21.76 21.13 13.55
C LEU A 246 22.41 21.44 14.90
N LEU A 247 23.75 21.35 14.99
CA LEU A 247 24.49 21.65 16.22
C LEU A 247 24.30 23.10 16.70
N THR A 248 24.08 24.03 15.77
CA THR A 248 23.87 25.46 16.07
C THR A 248 22.43 25.73 16.49
N SER A 249 21.44 25.15 15.82
CA SER A 249 20.02 25.45 16.09
C SER A 249 19.38 24.59 17.17
N VAL A 250 19.77 23.32 17.29
CA VAL A 250 19.14 22.35 18.18
C VAL A 250 20.20 21.58 18.99
N PRO A 251 21.06 22.28 19.75
CA PRO A 251 22.13 21.61 20.48
C PRO A 251 21.57 20.65 21.53
N HIS A 252 20.49 21.02 22.23
CA HIS A 252 19.94 20.30 23.39
C HIS A 252 19.37 18.91 23.10
N PHE A 253 19.13 18.55 21.84
CA PHE A 253 18.44 17.30 21.49
C PHE A 253 19.28 16.03 21.78
N ASN A 254 18.71 14.88 21.41
CA ASN A 254 19.31 13.56 21.59
C ASN A 254 20.51 13.35 20.65
N PHE A 255 21.33 12.34 20.93
CA PHE A 255 22.47 11.93 20.10
C PHE A 255 23.52 13.02 19.82
N ARG A 256 23.81 13.89 20.80
CA ARG A 256 24.89 14.91 20.75
C ARG A 256 26.31 14.34 20.51
N GLY A 257 26.51 13.04 20.72
CA GLY A 257 27.85 12.40 20.76
C GLY A 257 28.16 11.43 19.62
N ASP A 258 27.25 11.28 18.65
CA ASP A 258 27.38 10.41 17.46
C ASP A 258 27.85 11.17 16.21
#